data_AF-A0A5N5KAH3-F1
#
_entry.id   AF-A0A5N5KAH3-F1
#
_cell.length_a   1.000
_cell.length_b   1.000
_cell.length_c   1.000
_cell.angle_alpha   90.00
_cell.angle_beta   90.00
_cell.angle_gamma   90.00
#
_symmetry.space_group_name_H-M   'P 1'
#
loop_
_entity.id
_entity.type
_entity.pdbx_description
1 polymer ?
#
loop_
_entity_poly.entity_id
_entity_poly.type
_entity_poly.pdbx_seq_one_letter_code
_entity_poly.pdbx_strand_id
1 'polypeptide(L)'
;MKELSIPCASHHRGTSCSAMLAILRIMQPLDARRRKNDSWAPCCDCYRYRPRRKSYWKIVGARHGVYVHFGCKILLGYDEVVDSWSRKRSSSYQCPECWCNERIGVYGQPKNCKHC
;
A
#
# COMPACT_ATOMS: atom_id res chain seq x y z
N MET A 1 15.52 -10.62 9.97
CA MET A 1 14.33 -9.96 10.57
C MET A 1 13.11 -10.83 10.25
N LYS A 2 12.45 -11.37 11.27
CA LYS A 2 11.22 -12.17 11.09
C LYS A 2 10.05 -11.18 10.96
N GLU A 3 9.33 -11.21 9.85
CA GLU A 3 8.09 -10.45 9.71
C GLU A 3 7.06 -10.98 10.71
N LEU A 4 6.63 -10.13 11.64
CA LEU A 4 5.40 -10.37 12.38
C LEU A 4 4.24 -10.20 11.40
N SER A 5 3.60 -11.31 11.01
CA SER A 5 2.34 -11.30 10.27
C SER A 5 1.18 -11.47 11.26
N ILE A 6 0.19 -10.58 11.17
CA ILE A 6 -1.03 -10.66 11.98
C ILE A 6 -1.95 -11.68 11.28
N PRO A 7 -2.27 -12.84 11.90
CA PRO A 7 -2.89 -13.98 11.20
C PRO A 7 -4.30 -13.73 10.62
N CYS A 8 -5.01 -12.68 11.08
CA CYS A 8 -6.41 -12.41 10.69
C CYS A 8 -6.59 -11.19 9.78
N ALA A 9 -5.49 -10.61 9.29
CA ALA A 9 -5.46 -9.40 8.48
C ALA A 9 -6.44 -9.41 7.28
N SER A 10 -6.56 -10.55 6.59
CA SER A 10 -7.38 -10.70 5.37
C SER A 10 -8.89 -10.65 5.62
N HIS A 11 -9.38 -11.13 6.76
CA HIS A 11 -10.81 -11.16 7.10
C HIS A 11 -11.38 -9.76 7.41
N HIS A 12 -10.51 -8.79 7.68
CA HIS A 12 -10.90 -7.42 8.00
C HIS A 12 -10.78 -6.46 6.80
N ARG A 13 -10.50 -6.95 5.57
CA ARG A 13 -10.39 -6.14 4.34
C ARG A 13 -11.61 -5.27 4.02
N GLY A 14 -12.78 -5.58 4.58
CA GLY A 14 -14.04 -4.85 4.34
C GLY A 14 -14.61 -4.11 5.56
N THR A 15 -13.97 -4.20 6.72
CA THR A 15 -14.41 -3.46 7.90
C THR A 15 -13.31 -2.51 8.31
N SER A 16 -13.62 -1.21 8.36
CA SER A 16 -12.86 -0.23 9.12
C SER A 16 -12.89 -0.66 10.59
N CYS A 17 -12.12 -1.68 10.95
CA CYS A 17 -12.07 -2.23 12.28
C CYS A 17 -11.43 -1.14 13.14
N SER A 18 -12.28 -0.35 13.80
CA SER A 18 -11.90 0.79 14.62
C SER A 18 -10.89 0.37 15.69
N ALA A 19 -11.00 -0.87 16.18
CA ALA A 19 -10.02 -1.50 17.07
C ALA A 19 -8.63 -1.67 16.40
N MET A 20 -8.56 -2.23 15.19
CA MET A 20 -7.30 -2.34 14.44
C MET A 20 -6.71 -0.96 14.13
N LEU A 21 -7.53 -0.01 13.71
CA LEU A 21 -7.08 1.37 13.47
C LEU A 21 -6.59 2.05 14.77
N ALA A 22 -7.23 1.78 15.91
CA ALA A 22 -6.78 2.27 17.21
C ALA A 22 -5.42 1.68 17.60
N ILE A 23 -5.24 0.36 17.43
CA ILE A 23 -3.95 -0.31 17.68
C ILE A 23 -2.86 0.26 16.76
N LEU A 24 -3.15 0.43 15.47
CA LEU A 24 -2.22 1.04 14.53
C LEU A 24 -1.89 2.47 14.93
N ARG A 25 -2.84 3.29 15.40
CA ARG A 25 -2.56 4.66 15.86
C ARG A 25 -1.61 4.68 17.08
N ILE A 26 -1.66 3.68 17.95
CA ILE A 26 -0.73 3.54 19.09
C ILE A 26 0.68 3.21 18.58
N MET A 27 0.79 2.34 17.58
CA MET A 27 2.08 1.95 16.98
C MET A 27 2.63 2.97 15.98
N GLN A 28 2.13 4.22 15.97
CA GLN A 28 2.60 5.25 15.06
C GLN A 28 4.09 5.53 15.28
N PRO A 29 4.93 5.48 14.22
CA PRO A 29 6.33 5.84 14.33
C PRO A 29 6.49 7.26 14.88
N LEU A 30 7.46 7.43 15.77
CA LEU A 30 7.84 8.73 16.30
C LEU A 30 9.01 9.32 15.50
N ASP A 31 9.08 10.65 15.43
CA ASP A 31 10.23 11.38 14.92
C ASP A 31 11.36 11.45 15.97
N ALA A 32 12.52 12.00 15.60
CA ALA A 32 13.66 12.17 16.52
C ALA A 32 13.33 13.01 17.77
N ARG A 33 12.23 13.77 17.75
CA ARG A 33 11.74 14.60 18.85
C ARG A 33 10.60 13.91 19.63
N ARG A 34 10.41 12.60 19.43
CA ARG A 34 9.34 11.79 20.04
C ARG A 34 7.92 12.26 19.69
N ARG A 35 7.73 12.95 18.57
CA ARG A 35 6.40 13.37 18.08
C ARG A 35 5.92 12.42 16.99
N LYS A 36 4.61 12.39 16.76
CA LYS A 36 3.99 11.61 15.68
C LYS A 36 4.66 11.93 14.34
N ASN A 37 5.18 10.90 13.67
CA ASN A 37 5.83 11.06 12.38
C ASN A 37 4.78 11.09 11.26
N ASP A 38 4.50 12.28 10.76
CA ASP A 38 3.55 12.52 9.66
C ASP A 38 4.06 12.01 8.30
N SER A 39 5.33 11.60 8.20
CA SER A 39 5.93 11.05 6.97
C SER A 39 5.53 9.60 6.71
N TRP A 40 4.74 9.00 7.60
CA TRP A 40 4.27 7.62 7.52
C TRP A 40 2.75 7.58 7.62
N ALA A 41 2.13 6.56 7.01
CA ALA A 41 0.69 6.30 7.11
C ALA A 41 0.42 4.81 7.30
N PRO A 42 -0.62 4.43 8.06
CA PRO A 42 -1.02 3.04 8.22
C PRO A 42 -1.71 2.52 6.95
N CYS A 43 -1.32 1.34 6.48
CA CYS A 43 -2.03 0.61 5.42
C CYS A 43 -3.08 -0.32 6.03
N CYS A 44 -4.31 -0.33 5.50
CA CYS A 44 -5.40 -1.21 5.94
C CYS A 44 -5.25 -2.66 5.48
N ASP A 45 -4.46 -2.93 4.45
CA ASP A 45 -4.30 -4.30 3.94
C ASP A 45 -3.16 -5.05 4.62
N CYS A 46 -1.99 -4.39 4.72
CA CYS A 46 -0.81 -5.00 5.33
C CYS A 46 -0.64 -4.64 6.81
N TYR A 47 -1.50 -3.78 7.37
CA TYR A 47 -1.47 -3.35 8.77
C TYR A 47 -0.10 -2.85 9.24
N ARG A 48 0.60 -2.14 8.35
CA ARG A 48 1.93 -1.56 8.62
C ARG A 48 1.93 -0.07 8.31
N TYR A 49 2.73 0.68 9.05
CA TYR A 49 3.12 2.02 8.63
C TYR A 49 4.03 1.93 7.42
N ARG A 50 3.68 2.68 6.38
CA ARG A 50 4.51 2.83 5.18
C ARG A 50 4.86 4.30 4.92
N PRO A 51 6.00 4.59 4.29
CA PRO A 51 6.39 5.96 3.99
C PRO A 51 5.36 6.66 3.09
N ARG A 52 5.18 7.97 3.26
CA ARG A 52 4.42 8.83 2.33
C ARG A 52 5.31 9.43 1.23
N ARG A 53 6.62 9.25 1.30
CA ARG A 53 7.57 9.86 0.36
C ARG A 53 7.43 9.22 -1.02
N LYS A 54 7.01 10.00 -2.03
CA LYS A 54 6.85 9.53 -3.44
C LYS A 54 8.08 8.79 -3.98
N SER A 55 9.29 9.26 -3.68
CA SER A 55 10.52 8.63 -4.19
C SER A 55 10.74 7.20 -3.69
N TYR A 56 10.23 6.85 -2.50
CA TYR A 56 10.24 5.47 -2.02
C TYR A 56 9.36 4.59 -2.91
N TRP A 57 8.17 5.09 -3.27
CA TRP A 57 7.22 4.35 -4.09
C TRP A 57 7.65 4.23 -5.55
N LYS A 58 8.40 5.19 -6.11
CA LYS A 58 9.02 5.01 -7.44
C LYS A 58 9.91 3.76 -7.50
N ILE A 59 10.71 3.52 -6.45
CA ILE A 59 11.58 2.34 -6.37
C ILE A 59 10.73 1.05 -6.26
N VAL A 60 9.66 1.08 -5.46
CA VAL A 60 8.75 -0.06 -5.31
C VAL A 60 8.02 -0.34 -6.63
N GLY A 61 7.47 0.67 -7.30
CA GLY A 61 6.81 0.55 -8.59
C GLY A 61 7.70 -0.07 -9.66
N ALA A 62 8.99 0.31 -9.70
CA ALA A 62 9.96 -0.31 -10.59
C ALA A 62 10.11 -1.83 -10.35
N ARG A 63 10.10 -2.30 -9.08
CA ARG A 63 10.14 -3.73 -8.75
C ARG A 63 8.89 -4.50 -9.19
N HIS A 64 7.75 -3.82 -9.26
CA HIS A 64 6.50 -4.38 -9.77
C HIS A 64 6.37 -4.27 -11.30
N GLY A 65 7.39 -3.75 -11.99
CA GLY A 65 7.36 -3.61 -13.45
C GLY A 65 6.40 -2.53 -13.96
N VAL A 66 5.95 -1.59 -13.09
CA VAL A 66 5.03 -0.49 -13.45
C VAL A 66 5.51 0.26 -14.69
N TYR A 67 6.82 0.44 -14.82
CA TYR A 67 7.45 1.25 -15.87
C TYR A 67 8.05 0.40 -17.02
N VAL A 68 7.92 -0.93 -16.96
CA VAL A 68 8.60 -1.86 -17.88
C VAL A 68 7.61 -2.57 -18.82
N HIS A 69 6.34 -2.70 -18.43
CA HIS A 69 5.33 -3.39 -19.25
C HIS A 69 4.47 -2.42 -20.06
N PHE A 70 4.93 -2.05 -21.25
CA PHE A 70 4.16 -1.26 -22.23
C PHE A 70 2.87 -1.97 -22.73
N GLY A 71 2.75 -3.30 -22.56
CA GLY A 71 1.59 -4.07 -23.03
C GLY A 71 0.50 -4.32 -21.97
N CYS A 72 0.85 -4.37 -20.68
CA CYS A 72 -0.07 -4.82 -19.64
C CYS A 72 -0.55 -3.65 -18.79
N LYS A 73 -1.69 -3.06 -19.16
CA LYS A 73 -2.30 -1.89 -18.50
C LYS A 73 -2.84 -2.17 -17.08
N ILE A 74 -2.50 -3.31 -16.47
CA ILE A 74 -2.97 -3.72 -15.14
C ILE A 74 -2.57 -2.70 -14.06
N LEU A 75 -1.38 -2.10 -14.20
CA LEU A 75 -0.84 -1.11 -13.25
C LEU A 75 -0.99 0.35 -13.75
N LEU A 76 -1.78 0.57 -14.80
CA LEU A 76 -2.19 1.93 -15.18
C LEU A 76 -2.95 2.55 -13.99
N GLY A 77 -2.54 3.73 -13.55
CA GLY A 77 -3.07 4.34 -12.33
C GLY A 77 -2.11 4.35 -11.13
N TYR A 78 -0.91 3.77 -11.26
CA TYR A 78 0.02 3.67 -10.13
C TYR A 78 0.45 5.04 -9.59
N ASP A 79 0.74 6.00 -10.48
CA ASP A 79 1.20 7.33 -10.08
C ASP A 79 0.08 8.10 -9.34
N GLU A 80 -1.18 7.94 -9.74
CA GLU A 80 -2.35 8.50 -9.05
C GLU A 80 -2.52 7.92 -7.64
N VAL A 81 -2.25 6.63 -7.48
CA VAL A 81 -2.30 5.95 -6.18
C VAL A 81 -1.17 6.43 -5.26
N VAL A 82 0.04 6.56 -5.79
CA VAL A 82 1.18 7.14 -5.06
C VAL A 82 0.86 8.58 -4.66
N ASP A 83 0.29 9.36 -5.56
CA ASP A 83 -0.08 10.75 -5.32
C ASP A 83 -1.16 10.88 -4.25
N SER A 84 -2.19 10.04 -4.31
CA SER A 84 -3.21 9.97 -3.26
C SER A 84 -2.58 9.61 -1.93
N TRP A 85 -1.82 8.52 -1.83
CA TRP A 85 -1.18 8.04 -0.59
C TRP A 85 -0.25 9.08 0.05
N SER A 86 0.45 9.86 -0.79
CA SER A 86 1.43 10.84 -0.33
C SER A 86 0.83 12.10 0.31
N ARG A 87 -0.49 12.35 0.15
CA ARG A 87 -1.17 13.52 0.73
C ARG A 87 -1.36 13.37 2.24
N LYS A 88 -1.05 14.42 3.02
CA LYS A 88 -1.17 14.41 4.50
C LYS A 88 -2.55 13.99 5.03
N ARG A 89 -3.62 14.35 4.31
CA ARG A 89 -5.02 13.97 4.61
C ARG A 89 -5.59 12.97 3.60
N SER A 90 -4.74 12.10 3.06
CA SER A 90 -5.20 11.06 2.13
C SER A 90 -6.31 10.22 2.75
N SER A 91 -7.39 10.02 2.01
CA SER A 91 -8.42 9.02 2.28
C SER A 91 -8.01 7.63 1.78
N SER A 92 -6.88 7.50 1.07
CA SER A 92 -6.37 6.19 0.67
C SER A 92 -5.80 5.46 1.88
N TYR A 93 -6.51 4.42 2.31
CA TYR A 93 -6.10 3.52 3.36
C TYR A 93 -5.20 2.37 2.85
N GLN A 94 -5.12 2.15 1.55
CA GLN A 94 -4.28 1.12 0.92
C GLN A 94 -2.96 1.72 0.43
N CYS A 95 -1.83 1.09 0.77
CA CYS A 95 -0.52 1.53 0.28
C CYS A 95 -0.27 1.10 -1.18
N PRO A 96 0.58 1.82 -1.94
CA PRO A 96 0.84 1.51 -3.35
C PRO A 96 1.33 0.08 -3.62
N GLU A 97 2.07 -0.54 -2.71
CA GLU A 97 2.50 -1.94 -2.84
C GLU A 97 1.33 -2.93 -2.73
N CYS A 98 0.44 -2.74 -1.76
CA CYS A 98 -0.76 -3.57 -1.61
C CYS A 98 -1.68 -3.44 -2.82
N TRP A 99 -1.83 -2.22 -3.34
CA TRP A 99 -2.57 -1.95 -4.58
C TRP A 99 -2.00 -2.71 -5.79
N CYS A 100 -0.67 -2.72 -5.95
CA CYS A 100 0.00 -3.49 -7.01
C CYS A 100 -0.25 -5.00 -6.85
N ASN A 101 -0.03 -5.53 -5.64
CA ASN A 101 -0.21 -6.96 -5.36
C ASN A 101 -1.65 -7.43 -5.62
N GLU A 102 -2.63 -6.62 -5.23
CA GLU A 102 -4.04 -6.90 -5.52
C GLU A 102 -4.31 -6.94 -7.03
N ARG A 103 -3.86 -5.93 -7.78
CA ARG A 103 -4.08 -5.89 -9.23
C ARG A 103 -3.37 -7.02 -9.97
N ILE A 104 -2.14 -7.35 -9.60
CA ILE A 104 -1.41 -8.49 -10.17
C ILE A 104 -2.13 -9.80 -9.82
N GLY A 105 -2.59 -9.96 -8.59
CA GLY A 105 -3.33 -11.15 -8.17
C GLY A 105 -4.67 -11.33 -8.88
N VAL A 106 -5.40 -10.24 -9.13
CA VAL A 106 -6.74 -10.25 -9.76
C VAL A 106 -6.66 -10.32 -11.29
N TYR A 107 -5.81 -9.50 -11.90
CA TYR A 107 -5.76 -9.30 -13.35
C TYR A 107 -4.55 -9.96 -14.01
N GLY A 108 -3.49 -10.28 -13.26
CA GLY A 108 -2.27 -10.92 -13.76
C GLY A 108 -2.41 -12.43 -13.99
N GLN A 109 -3.59 -13.02 -13.72
CA GLN A 109 -3.84 -14.41 -14.08
C GLN A 109 -4.01 -14.56 -15.60
N PRO A 110 -3.42 -15.62 -16.23
CA PRO A 110 -3.48 -15.84 -17.67
C PRO A 110 -4.90 -15.89 -18.25
N LYS A 111 -5.90 -16.25 -17.43
CA LYS A 111 -7.31 -16.37 -17.85
C LYS A 111 -7.99 -15.02 -18.15
N ASN A 112 -7.43 -13.92 -17.63
CA ASN A 112 -7.99 -12.57 -17.71
C ASN A 112 -7.22 -11.65 -18.66
N CYS A 113 -6.06 -12.07 -19.16
CA CYS A 113 -5.23 -11.31 -20.08
C CYS A 113 -5.49 -11.79 -21.52
N LYS A 114 -6.73 -11.65 -22.03
CA LYS A 114 -7.13 -12.13 -23.37
C LYS A 114 -6.61 -11.27 -24.54
N HIS A 115 -5.80 -10.24 -24.29
CA HIS A 115 -5.33 -9.30 -25.32
C HIS A 115 -3.87 -8.84 -25.11
N CYS A 116 -3.00 -9.74 -24.62
CA CYS A 116 -1.55 -9.59 -24.83
C CYS A 116 -1.13 -10.46 -26.01
#